data_AF-A0A959QDK4-F1
#
_entry.id   AF-A0A959QDK4-F1
#
_cell.length_a   1.000
_cell.length_b   1.000
_cell.length_c   1.000
_cell.angle_alpha   90.00
_cell.angle_beta   90.00
_cell.angle_gamma   90.00
#
_symmetry.space_group_name_H-M   'P 1'
#
loop_
_entity.id
_entity.type
_entity.pdbx_description
1 polymer ?
#
loop_
_entity_poly.entity_id
_entity_poly.type
_entity_poly.pdbx_seq_one_letter_code
_entity_poly.pdbx_strand_id
1 'polypeptide(L)'
;MPGNLKNCLNCGAPLEESDQYCGHCGQKTHDGKVPLLSMLHEFVSDQLNLDGKVLYTLKLLLTPGLLTTEYFAGKRKKQINPIRLFFFAMIVGLAVFQLSDSDLDLNSLKEVWGSTNKVQSLMTIDTLQSILSEHKILEADSILSDLKDRLMIRTDSIDLKNQDSIIFLFDYFENQVGGPLRISREDFAEKTPAQIVQQLEIKGLASIYFKQKIKLIKNPNSLLEYILRNLAWIYLAYIPVIAIVLKLLYIRKHRFYMEHFVFSLHLHTAFIIFLML
;
A
#
# COMPACT_ATOMS: atom_id res chain seq x y z
N MET A 1 47.43 -36.61 -8.16
CA MET A 1 46.66 -37.64 -8.89
C MET A 1 45.51 -36.92 -9.59
N PRO A 2 45.35 -37.01 -10.92
CA PRO A 2 44.21 -36.41 -11.60
C PRO A 2 42.95 -37.23 -11.30
N GLY A 3 41.87 -36.56 -10.88
CA GLY A 3 40.59 -37.19 -10.54
C GLY A 3 39.94 -37.79 -11.80
N ASN A 4 39.56 -39.06 -11.72
CA ASN A 4 38.82 -39.76 -12.76
C ASN A 4 37.42 -39.13 -12.84
N LEU A 5 37.01 -38.58 -13.99
CA LEU A 5 35.74 -37.83 -14.20
C LEU A 5 34.45 -38.66 -13.96
N LYS A 6 34.56 -39.85 -13.37
CA LYS A 6 33.44 -40.78 -13.17
C LYS A 6 32.50 -40.41 -12.04
N ASN A 7 32.91 -39.54 -11.10
CA ASN A 7 32.08 -39.16 -9.94
C ASN A 7 32.09 -37.64 -9.72
N CYS A 8 30.94 -37.09 -9.31
CA CYS A 8 30.77 -35.68 -8.96
C CYS A 8 31.60 -35.32 -7.73
N LEU A 9 32.38 -34.23 -7.82
CA LEU A 9 33.22 -33.75 -6.72
C LEU A 9 32.43 -33.24 -5.51
N ASN A 10 31.17 -32.81 -5.69
CA ASN A 10 30.32 -32.33 -4.59
C ASN A 10 29.53 -33.47 -3.92
N CYS A 11 28.80 -34.28 -4.69
CA CYS A 11 27.87 -35.28 -4.13
C CYS A 11 28.29 -36.74 -4.32
N GLY A 12 29.39 -37.01 -5.03
CA GLY A 12 29.88 -38.36 -5.28
C GLY A 12 29.07 -39.19 -6.29
N ALA A 13 27.95 -38.67 -6.80
CA ALA A 13 27.13 -39.36 -7.80
C ALA A 13 27.93 -39.65 -9.08
N PRO A 14 27.68 -40.78 -9.76
CA PRO A 14 28.35 -41.08 -11.02
C PRO A 14 28.04 -40.02 -12.09
N LEU A 15 29.05 -39.64 -12.86
CA LEU A 15 28.98 -38.68 -13.96
C LEU A 15 29.45 -39.35 -15.25
N GLU A 16 28.78 -39.05 -16.35
CA GLU A 16 29.28 -39.37 -17.68
C GLU A 16 30.32 -38.33 -18.12
N GLU A 17 31.30 -38.72 -18.94
CA GLU A 17 32.35 -37.78 -19.41
C GLU A 17 31.79 -36.61 -20.24
N SER A 18 30.58 -36.77 -20.79
CA SER A 18 29.85 -35.73 -21.54
C SER A 18 29.01 -34.81 -20.66
N ASP A 19 28.80 -35.13 -19.38
CA ASP A 19 27.95 -34.32 -18.50
C ASP A 19 28.64 -33.00 -18.15
N GLN A 20 28.04 -31.87 -18.55
CA GLN A 20 28.50 -30.53 -18.14
C GLN A 20 28.02 -30.13 -16.74
N TYR A 21 26.98 -30.80 -16.23
CA TYR A 21 26.39 -30.56 -14.92
C TYR A 21 25.95 -31.89 -14.29
N CYS A 22 26.12 -32.01 -12.98
CA CYS A 22 25.63 -33.17 -12.24
C CYS A 22 24.11 -33.17 -12.17
N GLY A 23 23.46 -34.23 -12.67
CA GLY A 23 22.01 -34.38 -12.57
C GLY A 23 21.47 -34.52 -11.15
N HIS A 24 22.31 -34.88 -10.18
CA HIS A 24 21.89 -35.08 -8.78
C HIS A 24 21.96 -33.80 -7.94
N CYS A 25 23.06 -33.03 -8.02
CA CYS A 25 23.27 -31.85 -7.20
C CYS A 25 23.35 -30.52 -7.98
N GLY A 26 23.33 -30.57 -9.32
CA GLY A 26 23.38 -29.39 -10.18
C GLY A 26 24.76 -28.73 -10.29
N GLN A 27 25.82 -29.29 -9.69
CA GLN A 27 27.18 -28.74 -9.81
C GLN A 27 27.70 -28.87 -11.24
N LYS A 28 28.30 -27.80 -11.78
CA LYS A 28 29.03 -27.83 -13.05
C LYS A 28 30.25 -28.75 -12.93
N THR A 29 30.45 -29.60 -13.92
CA THR A 29 31.57 -30.57 -13.92
C THR A 29 32.87 -29.84 -14.26
N HIS A 30 33.82 -29.89 -13.33
CA HIS A 30 35.17 -29.36 -13.51
C HIS A 30 36.17 -30.34 -12.89
N ASP A 31 37.40 -30.35 -13.42
CA ASP A 31 38.51 -31.19 -12.96
C ASP A 31 39.16 -30.71 -11.65
N GLY A 32 38.50 -29.75 -10.96
CA GLY A 32 38.97 -29.14 -9.72
C GLY A 32 40.08 -28.10 -9.91
N LYS A 33 40.58 -27.88 -11.13
CA LYS A 33 41.63 -26.90 -11.44
C LYS A 33 41.03 -25.72 -12.20
N VAL A 34 40.49 -24.75 -11.46
CA VAL A 34 39.90 -23.55 -12.07
C VAL A 34 40.92 -22.41 -12.02
N PRO A 35 41.60 -22.05 -13.13
CA PRO A 35 42.54 -20.93 -13.13
C PRO A 35 41.82 -19.61 -12.87
N LEU A 36 42.49 -18.67 -12.18
CA LEU A 36 41.93 -17.36 -11.80
C LEU A 36 41.31 -16.61 -13.00
N LEU A 37 41.97 -16.66 -14.16
CA LEU A 37 41.46 -16.01 -15.38
C LEU A 37 40.17 -16.67 -15.90
N SER A 38 40.01 -17.98 -15.72
CA SER A 38 38.74 -18.65 -16.04
C SER A 38 37.65 -18.32 -15.04
N MET A 39 37.96 -18.17 -13.74
CA MET A 39 36.99 -17.68 -12.75
C MET A 39 36.56 -16.24 -13.06
N LEU A 40 37.50 -15.37 -13.46
CA LEU A 40 37.20 -14.01 -13.85
C LEU A 40 36.39 -13.96 -15.15
N HIS A 41 36.74 -14.77 -16.15
CA HIS A 41 35.96 -14.88 -17.39
C HIS A 41 34.57 -15.44 -17.12
N GLU A 42 34.43 -16.46 -16.28
CA GLU A 42 33.15 -17.04 -15.89
C GLU A 42 32.31 -16.00 -15.13
N PHE A 43 32.90 -15.30 -14.16
CA PHE A 43 32.28 -14.19 -13.45
C PHE A 43 31.87 -13.05 -14.39
N VAL A 44 32.73 -12.62 -15.32
CA VAL A 44 32.43 -11.57 -16.30
C VAL A 44 31.38 -12.06 -17.31
N SER A 45 31.40 -13.32 -17.72
CA SER A 45 30.40 -13.89 -18.63
C SER A 45 29.03 -14.08 -17.96
N ASP A 46 29.03 -14.35 -16.65
CA ASP A 46 27.83 -14.53 -15.83
C ASP A 46 27.28 -13.17 -15.34
N GLN A 47 28.13 -12.15 -15.13
CA GLN A 47 27.76 -10.85 -14.54
C GLN A 47 27.75 -9.67 -15.54
N LEU A 48 28.56 -9.69 -16.60
CA LEU A 48 28.69 -8.62 -17.63
C LEU A 48 28.16 -9.01 -19.02
N ASN A 49 27.57 -10.19 -19.19
CA ASN A 49 26.39 -10.24 -20.07
C ASN A 49 25.40 -9.26 -19.43
N LEU A 50 25.25 -8.05 -19.97
CA LEU A 50 24.09 -7.19 -19.68
C LEU A 50 22.86 -8.07 -19.86
N ASP A 51 22.35 -8.56 -18.73
CA ASP A 51 21.68 -9.85 -18.63
C ASP A 51 20.62 -9.91 -19.72
N GLY A 52 20.79 -10.75 -20.74
CA GLY A 52 19.83 -10.83 -21.85
C GLY A 52 18.41 -11.06 -21.32
N LYS A 53 18.32 -11.62 -20.10
CA LYS A 53 17.10 -11.73 -19.31
C LYS A 53 16.56 -10.39 -18.82
N VAL A 54 17.38 -9.45 -18.34
CA VAL A 54 16.94 -8.09 -17.95
C VAL A 54 16.32 -7.38 -19.14
N LEU A 55 17.03 -7.28 -20.27
CA LEU A 55 16.51 -6.59 -21.46
C LEU A 55 15.28 -7.30 -22.04
N TYR A 56 15.30 -8.63 -22.10
CA TYR A 56 14.14 -9.42 -22.53
C TYR A 56 12.94 -9.19 -21.60
N THR A 57 13.14 -9.30 -20.29
CA THR A 57 12.10 -9.12 -19.28
C THR A 57 11.55 -7.70 -19.34
N LEU A 58 12.40 -6.68 -19.36
CA LEU A 58 12.00 -5.27 -19.41
C LEU A 58 11.21 -4.95 -20.69
N LYS A 59 11.65 -5.45 -21.84
CA LYS A 59 10.92 -5.29 -23.11
C LYS A 59 9.53 -5.92 -23.05
N LEU A 60 9.41 -7.13 -22.50
CA LEU A 60 8.13 -7.82 -22.37
C LEU A 60 7.26 -7.25 -21.24
N LEU A 61 7.86 -6.62 -20.23
CA LEU A 61 7.16 -6.00 -19.10
C LEU A 61 6.28 -4.83 -19.56
N LEU A 62 6.70 -4.11 -20.59
CA LEU A 62 5.93 -3.03 -21.21
C LEU A 62 4.71 -3.54 -22.00
N THR A 63 4.64 -4.84 -22.31
CA THR A 63 3.48 -5.45 -22.95
C THR A 63 2.62 -6.15 -21.88
N PRO A 64 1.44 -5.62 -21.53
CA PRO A 64 0.66 -6.13 -20.42
C PRO A 64 0.29 -7.60 -20.62
N GLY A 65 0.60 -8.43 -19.62
CA GLY A 65 0.23 -9.85 -19.60
C GLY A 65 1.13 -10.79 -20.40
N LEU A 66 1.90 -10.31 -21.38
CA LEU A 66 2.76 -11.17 -22.23
C LEU A 66 3.81 -11.90 -21.39
N LEU A 67 4.53 -11.17 -20.52
CA LEU A 67 5.55 -11.74 -19.65
C LEU A 67 5.00 -12.87 -18.77
N THR A 68 3.82 -12.66 -18.18
CA THR A 68 3.13 -13.69 -17.37
C THR A 68 2.74 -14.90 -18.20
N THR A 69 2.14 -14.70 -19.38
CA THR A 69 1.72 -15.83 -20.23
C THR A 69 2.90 -16.70 -20.63
N GLU A 70 4.04 -16.09 -20.99
CA GLU A 70 5.26 -16.82 -21.32
C GLU A 70 5.89 -17.54 -20.12
N TYR A 71 5.82 -16.94 -18.93
CA TYR A 71 6.32 -17.55 -17.69
C TYR A 71 5.60 -18.88 -17.40
N PHE A 72 4.27 -18.90 -17.53
CA PHE A 72 3.45 -20.10 -17.35
C PHE A 72 3.50 -21.06 -18.54
N ALA A 73 3.81 -20.56 -19.75
CA ALA A 73 4.13 -21.41 -20.91
C ALA A 73 5.51 -22.11 -20.80
N GLY A 74 6.25 -21.90 -19.71
CA GLY A 74 7.52 -22.59 -19.43
C GLY A 74 8.77 -21.86 -19.92
N LYS A 75 8.66 -20.66 -20.50
CA LYS A 75 9.80 -19.87 -21.00
C LYS A 75 10.58 -19.15 -19.89
N ARG A 76 10.81 -19.83 -18.75
CA ARG A 76 11.34 -19.24 -17.51
C ARG A 76 12.84 -18.91 -17.57
N LYS A 77 13.64 -19.64 -18.37
CA LYS A 77 15.12 -19.46 -18.42
C LYS A 77 15.54 -18.07 -18.92
N LYS A 78 14.74 -17.46 -19.81
CA LYS A 78 15.01 -16.14 -20.41
C LYS A 78 14.45 -14.97 -19.61
N GLN A 79 13.74 -15.24 -18.52
CA GLN A 79 13.05 -14.22 -17.73
C GLN A 79 13.66 -14.14 -16.32
N ILE A 80 13.61 -12.96 -15.73
CA ILE A 80 13.92 -12.80 -14.30
C ILE A 80 12.75 -13.38 -13.50
N ASN A 81 13.06 -14.01 -12.36
CA ASN A 81 12.03 -14.49 -11.45
C ASN A 81 11.10 -13.33 -11.04
N PRO A 82 9.76 -13.46 -11.16
CA PRO A 82 8.82 -12.36 -10.90
C PRO A 82 8.93 -11.73 -9.51
N ILE A 83 9.15 -12.56 -8.49
CA ILE A 83 9.28 -12.11 -7.10
C ILE A 83 10.58 -11.32 -6.94
N ARG A 84 11.68 -11.86 -7.45
CA ARG A 84 12.99 -11.19 -7.43
C ARG A 84 12.94 -9.84 -8.16
N LEU A 85 12.31 -9.83 -9.34
CA LEU A 85 12.15 -8.62 -10.15
C LEU A 85 11.37 -7.54 -9.39
N PHE A 86 10.24 -7.92 -8.77
CA PHE A 86 9.41 -7.00 -8.00
C PHE A 86 10.15 -6.40 -6.80
N PHE A 87 10.78 -7.23 -5.96
CA PHE A 87 11.51 -6.72 -4.79
C PHE A 87 12.69 -5.83 -5.20
N PHE A 88 13.41 -6.21 -6.25
CA PHE A 88 14.49 -5.38 -6.79
C PHE A 88 13.96 -4.02 -7.27
N ALA A 89 12.91 -4.01 -8.10
CA ALA A 89 12.30 -2.78 -8.58
C ALA A 89 11.75 -1.93 -7.43
N MET A 90 11.16 -2.53 -6.40
CA MET A 90 10.66 -1.83 -5.22
C MET A 90 11.80 -1.16 -4.44
N ILE A 91 12.91 -1.87 -4.20
CA ILE A 91 14.08 -1.32 -3.49
C ILE A 91 14.68 -0.17 -4.29
N VAL A 92 14.89 -0.36 -5.60
CA VAL A 92 15.40 0.69 -6.50
C VAL A 92 14.43 1.86 -6.55
N GLY A 93 13.11 1.61 -6.57
CA GLY A 93 12.07 2.64 -6.61
C GLY A 93 12.06 3.50 -5.38
N LEU A 94 12.17 2.89 -4.21
CA LEU A 94 12.31 3.62 -2.96
C LEU A 94 13.63 4.40 -2.92
N ALA A 95 14.73 3.85 -3.41
CA ALA A 95 16.01 4.55 -3.46
C ALA A 95 15.95 5.78 -4.40
N VAL A 96 15.40 5.62 -5.60
CA VAL A 96 15.21 6.72 -6.56
C VAL A 96 14.27 7.77 -5.98
N PHE A 97 13.17 7.35 -5.36
CA PHE A 97 12.23 8.25 -4.70
C PHE A 97 12.89 9.06 -3.57
N GLN A 98 13.77 8.44 -2.76
CA GLN A 98 14.50 9.12 -1.69
C GLN A 98 15.61 10.05 -2.21
N LEU A 99 16.15 9.80 -3.40
CA LEU A 99 17.17 10.65 -4.04
C LEU A 99 16.56 11.77 -4.88
N SER A 100 15.33 11.58 -5.34
CA SER A 100 14.54 12.64 -5.96
C SER A 100 14.18 13.61 -4.85
N ASP A 101 14.69 14.85 -4.94
CA ASP A 101 14.40 15.97 -4.04
C ASP A 101 12.91 16.40 -4.09
N SER A 102 12.04 15.52 -4.58
CA SER A 102 10.62 15.51 -4.33
C SER A 102 10.38 15.24 -2.85
N ASP A 103 10.59 16.26 -2.04
CA ASP A 103 9.85 16.39 -0.80
C ASP A 103 8.37 16.31 -1.21
N LEU A 104 7.76 15.13 -1.05
CA LEU A 104 6.31 15.05 -0.94
C LEU A 104 5.98 16.00 0.19
N ASP A 105 5.50 17.20 -0.16
CA ASP A 105 5.16 18.21 0.83
C ASP A 105 4.00 17.66 1.66
N LEU A 106 4.36 16.96 2.74
CA LEU A 106 3.40 16.36 3.66
C LEU A 106 2.51 17.45 4.24
N ASN A 107 2.97 18.70 4.29
CA ASN A 107 2.16 19.81 4.77
C ASN A 107 1.08 20.14 3.75
N SER A 108 1.38 20.21 2.44
CA SER A 108 0.33 20.34 1.41
C SER A 108 -0.70 19.20 1.45
N LEU A 109 -0.26 17.95 1.63
CA LEU A 109 -1.18 16.81 1.73
C LEU A 109 -2.01 16.84 3.02
N LYS A 110 -1.39 17.23 4.15
CA LYS A 110 -2.06 17.44 5.44
C LYS A 110 -3.01 18.63 5.40
N GLU A 111 -2.72 19.65 4.60
CA GLU A 111 -3.60 20.80 4.39
C GLU A 111 -4.79 20.42 3.51
N VAL A 112 -4.60 19.64 2.43
CA VAL A 112 -5.71 19.16 1.58
C VAL A 112 -6.61 18.18 2.35
N TRP A 113 -6.03 17.21 3.07
CA TRP A 113 -6.80 16.27 3.89
C TRP A 113 -7.35 16.91 5.18
N GLY A 114 -6.66 17.90 5.73
CA GLY A 114 -7.09 18.68 6.90
C GLY A 114 -8.09 19.78 6.55
N SER A 115 -8.13 20.27 5.31
CA SER A 115 -9.11 21.24 4.81
C SER A 115 -10.53 20.64 4.75
N THR A 116 -10.64 19.31 4.74
CA THR A 116 -11.91 18.61 4.97
C THR A 116 -12.52 18.83 6.37
N ASN A 117 -11.83 19.52 7.29
CA ASN A 117 -12.29 19.82 8.64
C ASN A 117 -13.34 20.95 8.67
N LYS A 118 -14.55 20.66 8.19
CA LYS A 118 -15.76 21.42 8.53
C LYS A 118 -16.05 21.42 10.04
N VAL A 119 -15.55 20.43 10.81
CA VAL A 119 -15.88 20.27 12.24
C VAL A 119 -15.15 21.27 13.15
N GLN A 120 -13.89 21.62 12.84
CA GLN A 120 -13.13 22.61 13.61
C GLN A 120 -13.73 24.02 13.42
N SER A 121 -14.09 24.38 12.18
CA SER A 121 -14.73 25.67 11.88
C SER A 121 -16.12 25.78 12.49
N LEU A 122 -16.89 24.70 12.56
CA LEU A 122 -18.17 24.67 13.27
C LEU A 122 -18.03 24.92 14.78
N MET A 123 -17.03 24.33 15.44
CA MET A 123 -16.76 24.60 16.86
C MET A 123 -16.38 26.06 17.12
N THR A 124 -15.63 26.67 16.20
CA THR A 124 -15.19 28.07 16.31
C THR A 124 -16.36 29.03 16.09
N ILE A 125 -17.23 28.72 15.13
CA ILE A 125 -18.45 29.50 14.84
C ILE A 125 -19.42 29.47 16.03
N ASP A 126 -19.56 28.34 16.72
CA ASP A 126 -20.42 28.24 17.90
C ASP A 126 -19.83 28.93 19.13
N THR A 127 -18.50 28.92 19.30
CA THR A 127 -17.84 29.75 20.32
C THR A 127 -17.98 31.23 20.01
N LEU A 128 -17.92 31.61 18.73
CA LEU A 128 -18.19 32.99 18.31
C LEU A 128 -19.66 33.36 18.56
N GLN A 129 -20.62 32.47 18.29
CA GLN A 129 -22.03 32.70 18.56
C GLN A 129 -22.29 32.90 20.06
N SER A 130 -21.68 32.08 20.94
CA SER A 130 -21.82 32.25 22.39
C SER A 130 -21.24 33.59 22.87
N ILE A 131 -20.02 33.95 22.43
CA ILE A 131 -19.38 35.24 22.78
C ILE A 131 -20.19 36.44 22.26
N LEU A 132 -20.68 36.38 21.02
CA LEU A 132 -21.49 37.43 20.38
C LEU A 132 -22.84 37.63 21.12
N SER A 133 -23.46 36.53 21.56
CA SER A 133 -24.70 36.55 22.33
C SER A 133 -24.52 37.06 23.77
N GLU A 134 -23.38 36.76 24.40
CA GLU A 134 -23.02 37.28 25.74
C GLU A 134 -22.81 38.81 25.72
N HIS A 135 -22.23 39.34 24.65
CA HIS A 135 -21.96 40.78 24.49
C HIS A 135 -23.14 41.57 23.88
N LYS A 136 -24.30 40.94 23.64
CA LYS A 136 -25.52 41.55 23.06
C LYS A 136 -25.25 42.36 21.77
N ILE A 137 -24.43 41.83 20.88
CA ILE A 137 -24.14 42.49 19.61
C ILE A 137 -25.39 42.41 18.72
N LEU A 138 -25.97 43.57 18.42
CA LEU A 138 -27.04 43.70 17.42
C LEU A 138 -26.49 43.18 16.07
N GLU A 139 -27.28 42.34 15.39
CA GLU A 139 -26.94 41.70 14.10
C GLU A 139 -25.98 40.49 14.14
N ALA A 140 -25.69 39.92 15.32
CA ALA A 140 -24.87 38.71 15.45
C ALA A 140 -25.32 37.56 14.53
N ASP A 141 -26.63 37.35 14.37
CA ASP A 141 -27.17 36.28 13.51
C ASP A 141 -26.93 36.53 12.01
N SER A 142 -26.97 37.80 11.59
CA SER A 142 -26.67 38.23 10.21
C SER A 142 -25.20 37.98 9.88
N ILE A 143 -24.29 38.41 10.77
CA ILE A 143 -22.84 38.22 10.63
C ILE A 143 -22.50 36.72 10.60
N LEU A 144 -23.14 35.93 11.45
CA LEU A 144 -22.92 34.49 11.51
C LEU A 144 -23.40 33.78 10.25
N SER A 145 -24.52 34.23 9.67
CA SER A 145 -25.04 33.68 8.41
C SER A 145 -24.14 33.99 7.21
N ASP A 146 -23.67 35.24 7.07
CA ASP A 146 -22.74 35.63 6.00
C ASP A 146 -21.37 34.93 6.14
N LEU A 147 -20.89 34.74 7.37
CA LEU A 147 -19.64 33.99 7.63
C LEU A 147 -19.78 32.51 7.26
N LYS A 148 -20.92 31.88 7.57
CA LYS A 148 -21.22 30.49 7.20
C LYS A 148 -21.26 30.32 5.67
N ASP A 149 -21.87 31.27 4.97
CA ASP A 149 -21.99 31.27 3.51
C ASP A 149 -20.63 31.49 2.82
N ARG A 150 -19.84 32.47 3.29
CA ARG A 150 -18.48 32.74 2.78
C ARG A 150 -17.51 31.58 2.97
N LEU A 151 -17.69 30.79 4.02
CA LEU A 151 -16.89 29.59 4.29
C LEU A 151 -17.44 28.32 3.60
N MET A 152 -18.51 28.43 2.79
CA MET A 152 -19.20 27.30 2.15
C MET A 152 -19.58 26.19 3.15
N ILE A 153 -19.89 26.57 4.39
CA ILE A 153 -20.31 25.64 5.44
C ILE A 153 -21.81 25.41 5.26
N ARG A 154 -22.15 24.51 4.34
CA ARG A 154 -23.54 24.03 4.18
C ARG A 154 -23.96 23.28 5.44
N THR A 155 -24.72 23.95 6.29
CA THR A 155 -25.28 23.41 7.54
C THR A 155 -26.48 22.50 7.31
N ASP A 156 -27.02 22.43 6.08
CA ASP A 156 -28.24 21.67 5.77
C ASP A 156 -28.13 20.15 6.01
N SER A 157 -26.91 19.61 6.04
CA SER A 157 -26.64 18.21 6.38
C SER A 157 -26.21 17.99 7.83
N ILE A 158 -26.20 19.05 8.64
CA ILE A 158 -25.76 19.08 10.03
C ILE A 158 -26.84 19.81 10.80
N ASP A 159 -27.83 19.07 11.30
CA ASP A 159 -28.91 19.61 12.11
C ASP A 159 -28.35 20.26 13.40
N LEU A 160 -28.09 21.57 13.31
CA LEU A 160 -27.53 22.42 14.36
C LEU A 160 -28.61 22.95 15.31
N LYS A 161 -29.87 22.51 15.17
CA LYS A 161 -30.97 22.94 16.06
C LYS A 161 -30.94 22.27 17.44
N ASN A 162 -30.09 21.26 17.65
CA ASN A 162 -29.92 20.60 18.93
C ASN A 162 -28.48 20.79 19.42
N GLN A 163 -28.29 21.68 20.40
CA GLN A 163 -26.98 22.19 20.83
C GLN A 163 -26.04 21.14 21.45
N ASP A 164 -26.53 19.94 21.77
CA ASP A 164 -25.79 19.02 22.64
C ASP A 164 -25.11 17.83 21.94
N SER A 165 -25.37 17.54 20.66
CA SER A 165 -24.72 16.37 20.02
C SER A 165 -24.47 16.54 18.52
N ILE A 166 -23.20 16.46 18.10
CA ILE A 166 -22.84 16.32 16.68
C ILE A 166 -22.15 14.96 16.50
N ILE A 167 -22.65 14.15 15.54
CA ILE A 167 -21.92 13.48 14.43
C ILE A 167 -22.86 12.40 13.86
N PHE A 168 -23.41 12.63 12.67
CA PHE A 168 -24.08 11.58 11.89
C PHE A 168 -23.05 10.60 11.34
N LEU A 169 -23.04 9.40 11.91
CA LEU A 169 -22.26 8.27 11.43
C LEU A 169 -23.09 7.48 10.41
N PHE A 170 -22.80 7.65 9.11
CA PHE A 170 -23.36 6.86 7.98
C PHE A 170 -23.97 5.48 8.35
N ASP A 171 -25.26 5.30 8.03
CA ASP A 171 -26.27 4.24 8.26
C ASP A 171 -25.89 2.76 8.41
N TYR A 172 -24.69 2.31 8.06
CA TYR A 172 -24.43 0.87 7.91
C TYR A 172 -24.59 0.06 9.21
N PHE A 173 -24.42 0.70 10.37
CA PHE A 173 -24.56 0.08 11.69
C PHE A 173 -25.70 0.68 12.54
N GLU A 174 -26.55 1.55 11.98
CA GLU A 174 -27.61 2.24 12.74
C GLU A 174 -28.56 1.26 13.45
N ASN A 175 -28.86 0.14 12.77
CA ASN A 175 -29.70 -0.94 13.30
C ASN A 175 -29.09 -1.66 14.53
N GLN A 176 -27.76 -1.62 14.72
CA GLN A 176 -27.10 -2.24 15.89
C GLN A 176 -26.98 -1.31 17.09
N VAL A 177 -27.16 0.00 16.88
CA VAL A 177 -26.90 1.03 17.91
C VAL A 177 -28.18 1.78 18.31
N GLY A 178 -29.35 1.34 17.80
CA GLY A 178 -30.65 1.85 18.23
C GLY A 178 -30.98 3.26 17.74
N GLY A 179 -30.29 3.74 16.71
CA GLY A 179 -30.50 5.06 16.11
C GLY A 179 -29.20 5.85 15.87
N PRO A 180 -29.31 7.14 15.50
CA PRO A 180 -28.16 7.98 15.21
C PRO A 180 -27.31 8.18 16.46
N LEU A 181 -26.00 7.93 16.32
CA LEU A 181 -25.06 8.05 17.42
C LEU A 181 -24.92 9.52 17.86
N ARG A 182 -25.29 9.81 19.11
CA ARG A 182 -25.18 11.14 19.71
C ARG A 182 -24.06 11.16 20.73
N ILE A 183 -23.00 11.91 20.45
CA ILE A 183 -21.88 12.13 21.37
C ILE A 183 -21.92 13.60 21.78
N SER A 184 -21.83 13.87 23.09
CA SER A 184 -21.70 15.24 23.61
C SER A 184 -20.41 15.88 23.11
N ARG A 185 -20.43 17.19 22.86
CA ARG A 185 -19.25 17.95 22.44
C ARG A 185 -18.13 17.89 23.49
N GLU A 186 -18.50 17.95 24.77
CA GLU A 186 -17.59 17.84 25.91
C GLU A 186 -16.95 16.45 25.96
N ASP A 187 -17.77 15.41 25.86
CA ASP A 187 -17.31 14.02 25.79
C ASP A 187 -16.39 13.80 24.59
N PHE A 188 -16.69 14.41 23.44
CA PHE A 188 -15.85 14.35 22.26
C PHE A 188 -14.53 15.11 22.46
N ALA A 189 -14.49 16.22 23.19
CA ALA A 189 -13.25 16.94 23.47
C ALA A 189 -12.36 16.17 24.46
N GLU A 190 -12.93 15.72 25.58
CA GLU A 190 -12.17 15.24 26.74
C GLU A 190 -11.88 13.74 26.72
N LYS A 191 -12.81 12.91 26.23
CA LYS A 191 -12.69 11.45 26.35
C LYS A 191 -11.89 10.83 25.20
N THR A 192 -11.17 9.76 25.47
CA THR A 192 -10.50 9.00 24.42
C THR A 192 -11.52 8.27 23.52
N PRO A 193 -11.18 7.97 22.26
CA PRO A 193 -12.06 7.20 21.38
C PRO A 193 -12.53 5.86 21.97
N ALA A 194 -11.71 5.23 22.83
CA ALA A 194 -12.06 3.99 23.52
C ALA A 194 -13.11 4.22 24.62
N GLN A 195 -12.97 5.28 25.42
CA GLN A 195 -13.92 5.64 26.47
C GLN A 195 -15.29 6.01 25.89
N ILE A 196 -15.32 6.72 24.76
CA ILE A 196 -16.56 7.07 24.07
C ILE A 196 -17.30 5.81 23.60
N VAL A 197 -16.60 4.88 22.95
CA VAL A 197 -17.18 3.61 22.47
C VAL A 197 -17.65 2.72 23.63
N GLN A 198 -16.94 2.75 24.76
CA GLN A 198 -17.32 2.01 25.97
C GLN A 198 -18.57 2.60 26.63
N GLN A 199 -18.68 3.93 26.73
CA GLN A 199 -19.84 4.63 27.28
C GLN A 199 -21.11 4.40 26.45
N LEU A 200 -20.95 4.23 25.13
CA LEU A 200 -22.05 3.92 24.21
C LEU A 200 -22.37 2.43 24.14
N GLU A 201 -21.73 1.61 24.98
CA GLU A 201 -21.91 0.15 25.06
C GLU A 201 -21.77 -0.59 23.72
N ILE A 202 -21.04 -0.03 22.76
CA ILE A 202 -20.88 -0.59 21.43
C ILE A 202 -19.95 -1.81 21.52
N LYS A 203 -20.45 -2.97 21.11
CA LYS A 203 -19.72 -4.25 21.16
C LYS A 203 -19.39 -4.77 19.74
N GLY A 204 -18.50 -5.76 19.67
CA GLY A 204 -18.16 -6.45 18.43
C GLY A 204 -17.43 -5.60 17.39
N LEU A 205 -17.66 -5.88 16.10
CA LEU A 205 -17.01 -5.19 14.98
C LEU A 205 -17.38 -3.70 14.89
N ALA A 206 -18.57 -3.33 15.36
CA ALA A 206 -18.99 -1.94 15.43
C ALA A 206 -18.04 -1.12 16.31
N SER A 207 -17.60 -1.65 17.46
CA SER A 207 -16.69 -0.95 18.37
C SER A 207 -15.38 -0.52 17.69
N ILE A 208 -14.84 -1.36 16.81
CA ILE A 208 -13.63 -1.09 16.03
C ILE A 208 -13.90 0.01 15.01
N TYR A 209 -15.01 -0.07 14.28
CA TYR A 209 -15.42 0.93 13.30
C TYR A 209 -15.58 2.32 13.94
N PHE A 210 -16.37 2.42 15.01
CA PHE A 210 -16.63 3.69 15.71
C PHE A 210 -15.34 4.26 16.33
N LYS A 211 -14.49 3.41 16.94
CA LYS A 211 -13.20 3.84 17.50
C LYS A 211 -12.29 4.45 16.44
N GLN A 212 -12.15 3.79 15.28
CA GLN A 212 -11.31 4.28 14.19
C GLN A 212 -11.87 5.57 13.59
N LYS A 213 -13.20 5.68 13.46
CA LYS A 213 -13.84 6.88 12.93
C LYS A 213 -13.72 8.08 13.87
N ILE A 214 -13.93 7.91 15.19
CA ILE A 214 -13.70 8.98 16.17
C ILE A 214 -12.23 9.41 16.16
N LYS A 215 -11.29 8.46 16.05
CA LYS A 215 -9.85 8.77 15.93
C LYS A 215 -9.55 9.61 14.69
N LEU A 216 -10.18 9.33 13.55
CA LEU A 216 -10.03 10.11 12.31
C LEU A 216 -10.59 11.51 12.44
N ILE A 217 -11.75 11.69 13.09
CA ILE A 217 -12.34 13.02 13.27
C ILE A 217 -11.49 13.86 14.23
N LYS A 218 -10.94 13.26 15.29
CA LYS A 218 -10.04 13.96 16.24
C LYS A 218 -8.69 14.32 15.64
N ASN A 219 -8.13 13.45 14.80
CA ASN A 219 -6.84 13.67 14.16
C ASN A 219 -6.87 13.09 12.74
N PRO A 220 -7.32 13.88 11.75
CA PRO A 220 -7.46 13.41 10.36
C PRO A 220 -6.11 13.06 9.73
N ASN A 221 -5.06 13.77 10.14
CA ASN A 221 -3.71 13.56 9.65
C ASN A 221 -3.10 12.24 10.15
N SER A 222 -3.60 11.66 11.25
CA SER A 222 -3.06 10.43 11.81
C SER A 222 -3.16 9.22 10.88
N LEU A 223 -4.18 9.16 10.01
CA LEU A 223 -4.30 8.11 9.01
C LEU A 223 -3.33 8.32 7.86
N LEU A 224 -3.18 9.56 7.40
CA LEU A 224 -2.23 9.89 6.34
C LEU A 224 -0.79 9.61 6.80
N GLU A 225 -0.43 10.01 8.03
CA GLU A 225 0.87 9.69 8.64
C GLU A 225 1.10 8.19 8.79
N TYR A 226 0.07 7.43 9.18
CA TYR A 226 0.15 5.98 9.26
C TYR A 226 0.37 5.34 7.89
N ILE A 227 -0.37 5.76 6.86
CA ILE A 227 -0.25 5.25 5.50
C ILE A 227 1.14 5.55 4.94
N LEU A 228 1.62 6.78 5.06
CA LEU A 228 2.93 7.18 4.55
C LEU A 228 4.06 6.43 5.26
N ARG A 229 3.98 6.29 6.58
CA ARG A 229 4.98 5.54 7.37
C ARG A 229 5.04 4.05 6.99
N ASN A 230 3.91 3.47 6.62
CA ASN A 230 3.80 2.03 6.33
C ASN A 230 3.61 1.74 4.84
N LEU A 231 3.87 2.71 3.96
CA LEU A 231 3.54 2.64 2.53
C LEU A 231 4.09 1.36 1.88
N ALA A 232 5.36 1.03 2.13
CA ALA A 232 6.00 -0.16 1.57
C ALA A 232 5.32 -1.47 2.04
N TRP A 233 4.98 -1.58 3.32
CA TRP A 233 4.32 -2.76 3.87
C TRP A 233 2.88 -2.89 3.38
N ILE A 234 2.15 -1.77 3.31
CA ILE A 234 0.79 -1.72 2.75
C ILE A 234 0.83 -2.14 1.28
N TYR A 235 1.78 -1.64 0.50
CA TYR A 235 1.95 -2.00 -0.90
C TYR A 235 2.28 -3.49 -1.09
N LEU A 236 3.16 -4.05 -0.24
CA LEU A 236 3.47 -5.47 -0.26
C LEU A 236 2.24 -6.35 0.04
N ALA A 237 1.43 -5.96 1.03
CA ALA A 237 0.19 -6.65 1.37
C ALA A 237 -0.92 -6.45 0.31
N TYR A 238 -0.88 -5.35 -0.44
CA TYR A 238 -1.84 -5.05 -1.50
C TYR A 238 -1.72 -6.00 -2.71
N ILE A 239 -0.51 -6.45 -3.05
CA ILE A 239 -0.27 -7.38 -4.18
C ILE A 239 -1.10 -8.69 -4.08
N PRO A 240 -1.06 -9.47 -2.99
CA PRO A 240 -1.87 -10.68 -2.86
C PRO A 240 -3.36 -10.36 -2.83
N VAL A 241 -3.77 -9.23 -2.23
CA VAL A 241 -5.17 -8.80 -2.24
C VAL A 241 -5.66 -8.57 -3.67
N ILE A 242 -4.89 -7.88 -4.50
CA ILE A 242 -5.22 -7.69 -5.92
C ILE A 242 -5.26 -9.02 -6.67
N ALA A 243 -4.34 -9.94 -6.38
CA ALA A 243 -4.38 -11.27 -6.97
C ALA A 243 -5.66 -12.05 -6.60
N ILE A 244 -6.14 -11.92 -5.35
CA ILE A 244 -7.43 -12.50 -4.91
C ILE A 244 -8.59 -11.84 -5.64
N VAL A 245 -8.61 -10.51 -5.72
CA VAL A 245 -9.66 -9.77 -6.45
C VAL A 245 -9.71 -10.20 -7.91
N LEU A 246 -8.56 -10.29 -8.58
CA LEU A 246 -8.48 -10.80 -9.96
C LEU A 246 -8.96 -12.26 -10.06
N LYS A 247 -8.60 -13.12 -9.11
CA LYS A 247 -9.08 -14.51 -9.06
C LYS A 247 -10.61 -14.59 -8.93
N LEU A 248 -11.22 -13.71 -8.14
CA LEU A 248 -12.67 -13.62 -7.99
C LEU A 248 -13.34 -13.09 -9.26
N LEU A 249 -12.81 -12.02 -9.86
CA LEU A 249 -13.33 -11.46 -11.11
C LEU A 249 -13.24 -12.45 -12.28
N TYR A 250 -12.17 -13.23 -12.35
CA TYR A 250 -11.92 -14.22 -13.40
C TYR A 250 -12.22 -15.66 -12.97
N ILE A 251 -13.13 -15.86 -12.01
CA ILE A 251 -13.44 -17.19 -11.47
C ILE A 251 -13.88 -18.19 -12.56
N ARG A 252 -14.52 -17.70 -13.63
CA ARG A 252 -14.98 -18.52 -14.76
C ARG A 252 -13.88 -18.92 -15.76
N LYS A 253 -12.68 -18.32 -15.70
CA LYS A 253 -11.60 -18.59 -16.67
C LYS A 253 -10.66 -19.72 -16.25
N HIS A 254 -10.94 -20.42 -15.14
CA HIS A 254 -10.15 -21.55 -14.62
C HIS A 254 -8.63 -21.29 -14.46
N ARG A 255 -8.22 -20.02 -14.33
CA ARG A 255 -6.82 -19.62 -14.10
C ARG A 255 -6.44 -19.86 -12.64
N PHE A 256 -5.21 -20.30 -12.36
CA PHE A 256 -4.75 -20.51 -10.99
C PHE A 256 -4.49 -19.17 -10.28
N TYR A 257 -4.60 -19.15 -8.94
CA TYR A 257 -4.25 -17.97 -8.14
C TYR A 257 -2.83 -17.48 -8.44
N MET A 258 -1.88 -18.41 -8.64
CA MET A 258 -0.49 -18.09 -8.95
C MET A 258 -0.33 -17.30 -10.26
N GLU A 259 -1.21 -17.50 -11.25
CA GLU A 259 -1.18 -16.73 -12.49
C GLU A 259 -1.56 -15.27 -12.24
N HIS A 260 -2.60 -15.03 -11.43
CA HIS A 260 -3.00 -13.68 -11.02
C HIS A 260 -1.94 -13.02 -10.13
N PHE A 261 -1.33 -13.78 -9.23
CA PHE A 261 -0.27 -13.26 -8.36
C PHE A 261 0.98 -12.81 -9.13
N VAL A 262 1.48 -13.65 -10.04
CA VAL A 262 2.61 -13.30 -10.91
C VAL A 262 2.26 -12.16 -11.86
N PHE A 263 1.03 -12.12 -12.38
CA PHE A 263 0.55 -10.98 -13.15
C PHE A 263 0.58 -9.68 -12.34
N SER A 264 0.06 -9.69 -11.11
CA SER A 264 0.11 -8.51 -10.23
C SER A 264 1.55 -8.06 -9.99
N LEU A 265 2.49 -8.98 -9.73
CA LEU A 265 3.91 -8.65 -9.57
C LEU A 265 4.46 -7.93 -10.81
N HIS A 266 4.27 -8.50 -12.00
CA HIS A 266 4.73 -7.88 -13.25
C HIS A 266 4.09 -6.51 -13.50
N LEU A 267 2.77 -6.38 -13.31
CA LEU A 267 2.06 -5.12 -13.48
C LEU A 267 2.60 -4.03 -12.54
N HIS A 268 2.80 -4.38 -11.28
CA HIS A 268 3.31 -3.46 -10.27
C HIS A 268 4.80 -3.11 -10.46
N THR A 269 5.61 -4.06 -10.94
CA THR A 269 6.98 -3.75 -11.39
C THR A 269 6.98 -2.77 -12.56
N ALA A 270 6.12 -2.99 -13.57
CA ALA A 270 6.00 -2.09 -14.71
C ALA A 270 5.63 -0.68 -14.27
N PHE A 271 4.67 -0.56 -13.35
CA PHE A 271 4.25 0.72 -12.77
C PHE A 271 5.38 1.43 -12.02
N ILE A 272 6.14 0.71 -11.19
CA ILE A 272 7.29 1.28 -10.47
C ILE A 272 8.34 1.80 -11.45
N ILE A 273 8.68 1.02 -12.48
CA ILE A 273 9.67 1.43 -13.49
C ILE A 273 9.16 2.64 -14.27
N PHE A 274 7.87 2.66 -14.64
CA PHE A 274 7.26 3.81 -15.30
C PHE A 274 7.32 5.08 -14.43
N LEU A 275 7.14 4.95 -13.11
CA LEU A 275 7.23 6.08 -12.17
C LEU A 275 8.67 6.62 -11.99
N MET A 276 9.69 5.82 -12.32
CA MET A 276 11.09 6.26 -12.30
C MET A 276 11.52 7.01 -13.56
N LEU A 277 10.79 6.87 -14.67
CA LEU A 277 11.10 7.44 -15.98
C LEU A 277 10.50 8.84 -16.12
#